data_AF-A0A965XRK2-F1
#
_entry.id   AF-A0A965XRK2-F1
#
_cell.length_a   1.000
_cell.length_b   1.000
_cell.length_c   1.000
_cell.angle_alpha   90.00
_cell.angle_beta   90.00
_cell.angle_gamma   90.00
#
_symmetry.space_group_name_H-M   'P 1'
#
loop_
_entity.id
_entity.type
_entity.pdbx_description
1 polymer ?
#
loop_
_entity_poly.entity_id
_entity_poly.type
_entity_poly.pdbx_seq_one_letter_code
_entity_poly.pdbx_strand_id
1 'polypeptide(L)'
;MEIPLLQEFVTVFSLSIGVIYVCHKINIPAIVGFLLTGIIAGPYGLNLVGDIHAVEAMAEIGVVLLLFSIGMELSFGELIRLRKPVLI
;
A
#
# COMPACT_ATOMS: atom_id res chain seq x y z
N MET A 1 22.66 -9.86 10.29
CA MET A 1 21.83 -8.78 10.85
C MET A 1 20.79 -8.42 9.78
N GLU A 2 19.87 -9.35 9.50
CA GLU A 2 18.87 -9.29 8.39
C GLU A 2 17.45 -8.98 8.91
N ILE A 3 17.34 -8.72 10.21
CA ILE A 3 16.08 -8.54 10.96
C ILE A 3 15.41 -7.15 10.79
N PRO A 4 16.09 -6.04 10.44
CA PRO A 4 15.44 -4.72 10.53
C PRO A 4 14.27 -4.59 9.55
N LEU A 5 14.41 -5.10 8.32
CA LEU A 5 13.35 -5.03 7.32
C LEU A 5 12.10 -5.82 7.73
N LEU A 6 12.27 -7.06 8.23
CA LEU A 6 11.17 -7.88 8.71
C LEU A 6 10.40 -7.20 9.85
N GLN A 7 11.14 -6.58 10.77
CA GLN A 7 10.54 -5.85 11.89
C GLN A 7 9.72 -4.66 11.41
N GLU A 8 10.20 -3.90 10.42
CA GLU A 8 9.47 -2.77 9.84
C GLU A 8 8.18 -3.22 9.16
N PHE A 9 8.22 -4.30 8.38
CA PHE A 9 7.02 -4.89 7.78
C PHE A 9 5.98 -5.31 8.82
N VAL A 10 6.41 -6.05 9.84
CA VAL A 10 5.52 -6.49 10.92
C VAL A 10 4.92 -5.29 11.63
N THR A 11 5.70 -4.24 11.85
CA THR A 11 5.23 -3.01 12.52
C THR A 11 4.20 -2.27 11.66
N VAL A 12 4.48 -2.05 10.37
CA VAL A 12 3.55 -1.38 9.45
C VAL A 12 2.27 -2.20 9.27
N PHE A 13 2.36 -3.52 9.13
CA PHE A 13 1.19 -4.38 8.94
C PHE A 13 0.33 -4.48 10.21
N SER A 14 0.95 -4.67 11.37
CA SER A 14 0.21 -4.70 12.65
C SER A 14 -0.49 -3.37 12.92
N LEU A 15 0.19 -2.25 12.68
CA LEU A 15 -0.41 -0.93 12.79
C LEU A 15 -1.55 -0.74 11.79
N SER A 16 -1.36 -1.18 10.53
CA SER A 16 -2.38 -1.09 9.49
C SER A 16 -3.65 -1.82 9.89
N ILE A 17 -3.52 -3.04 10.43
CA ILE A 17 -4.67 -3.83 10.91
C ILE A 17 -5.45 -3.05 11.97
N GLY A 18 -4.75 -2.45 12.94
CA GLY A 18 -5.38 -1.65 13.99
C GLY A 18 -6.08 -0.41 13.44
N VAL A 19 -5.40 0.38 12.61
CA VAL A 19 -5.95 1.62 12.02
C VAL A 19 -7.13 1.31 11.12
N ILE A 20 -7.03 0.30 10.25
CA ILE A 20 -8.10 -0.09 9.32
C ILE A 20 -9.30 -0.63 10.10
N TYR A 21 -9.10 -1.41 11.16
CA TYR A 21 -10.18 -1.87 12.03
C TYR A 21 -10.95 -0.68 12.63
N VAL A 22 -10.24 0.34 13.11
CA VAL A 22 -10.86 1.58 13.60
C VAL A 22 -11.58 2.31 12.48
N CYS A 23 -10.96 2.51 11.32
CA CYS A 23 -11.57 3.17 10.15
C CYS A 23 -12.86 2.45 9.70
N HIS A 24 -12.84 1.12 9.66
CA HIS A 24 -14.01 0.33 9.30
C HIS A 24 -15.16 0.52 10.30
N LYS A 25 -14.85 0.61 11.60
CA LYS A 25 -15.86 0.86 12.64
C LYS A 25 -16.57 2.22 12.48
N ILE A 26 -15.88 3.21 11.91
CA ILE A 26 -16.40 4.56 11.67
C ILE A 26 -16.81 4.81 10.20
N ASN A 27 -16.94 3.76 9.39
CA ASN A 27 -17.33 3.81 7.96
C ASN A 27 -16.41 4.68 7.08
N ILE A 28 -15.12 4.75 7.41
CA ILE A 28 -14.11 5.42 6.57
C ILE A 28 -13.55 4.42 5.55
N PRO A 29 -13.36 4.81 4.27
CA PRO A 29 -12.75 3.96 3.26
C PRO A 29 -11.37 3.43 3.68
N ALA A 30 -11.09 2.15 3.43
CA ALA A 30 -9.85 1.50 3.84
C ALA A 30 -8.59 2.20 3.32
N ILE A 31 -8.66 2.81 2.13
CA ILE A 31 -7.54 3.56 1.54
C ILE A 31 -7.09 4.73 2.42
N VAL A 32 -8.02 5.38 3.12
CA VAL A 32 -7.69 6.43 4.08
C VAL A 32 -6.97 5.83 5.30
N GLY A 33 -7.39 4.65 5.75
CA GLY A 33 -6.71 3.91 6.83
C GLY A 33 -5.27 3.53 6.50
N PHE A 34 -5.00 3.09 5.25
CA PHE A 34 -3.64 2.83 4.79
C PHE A 34 -2.78 4.11 4.78
N LEU A 35 -3.32 5.23 4.29
CA LEU A 35 -2.60 6.52 4.32
C LEU A 35 -2.32 7.01 5.75
N LEU A 36 -3.30 6.92 6.64
CA LEU A 36 -3.14 7.25 8.06
C LEU A 36 -2.06 6.39 8.72
N THR A 37 -2.02 5.10 8.37
CA THR A 37 -0.98 4.21 8.88
C THR A 37 0.41 4.67 8.45
N GLY A 38 0.60 5.06 7.19
CA GLY A 38 1.87 5.62 6.71
C GLY A 38 2.26 6.91 7.43
N ILE A 39 1.30 7.81 7.66
CA ILE A 39 1.53 9.06 8.41
C ILE A 39 1.96 8.76 9.86
N ILE A 40 1.31 7.80 10.51
CA ILE A 40 1.61 7.41 11.90
C ILE A 40 2.93 6.64 11.99
N ALA A 41 3.21 5.72 11.06
CA ALA A 41 4.42 4.91 11.08
C ALA A 41 5.67 5.68 10.64
N GLY A 42 5.50 6.67 9.77
CA GLY A 42 6.56 7.43 9.14
C GLY A 42 7.34 8.35 10.09
N PRO A 43 8.37 9.03 9.57
CA PRO A 43 9.31 9.82 10.38
C PRO A 43 8.66 11.01 11.09
N TYR A 44 7.58 11.56 10.51
CA TYR A 44 6.80 12.67 11.09
C TYR A 44 5.72 12.22 12.08
N GLY A 45 5.47 10.91 12.19
CA GLY A 45 4.53 10.33 13.15
C GLY A 45 5.27 9.81 14.38
N LEU A 46 5.18 8.50 14.61
CA LEU A 46 5.82 7.79 15.70
C LEU A 46 7.24 7.31 15.37
N ASN A 47 7.74 7.55 14.16
CA ASN A 47 9.09 7.18 13.71
C ASN A 47 9.36 5.67 13.92
N LEU A 48 8.39 4.83 13.56
CA LEU A 48 8.44 3.37 13.77
C LEU A 48 9.23 2.65 12.65
N VAL A 49 9.43 3.33 11.52
CA VAL A 49 10.19 2.85 10.37
C VAL A 49 11.50 3.64 10.32
N GLY A 50 12.63 2.93 10.38
CA GLY A 50 13.96 3.54 10.40
C GLY A 50 14.56 3.68 8.99
N ASP A 51 14.34 2.69 8.13
CA ASP A 51 14.84 2.68 6.76
C ASP A 51 13.72 2.95 5.75
N ILE A 52 13.47 4.24 5.50
CA ILE A 52 12.45 4.69 4.54
C ILE A 52 12.77 4.18 3.12
N HIS A 53 14.05 4.11 2.74
CA HIS A 53 14.45 3.67 1.41
C HIS A 53 14.16 2.17 1.20
N ALA A 54 14.37 1.35 2.23
CA ALA A 54 14.03 -0.07 2.15
C ALA A 54 12.52 -0.27 2.03
N VAL A 55 11.70 0.46 2.79
CA VAL A 55 10.24 0.40 2.68
C VAL A 55 9.74 0.93 1.32
N GLU A 56 10.35 1.98 0.77
CA GLU A 56 10.04 2.53 -0.55
C GLU A 56 10.32 1.52 -1.67
N ALA A 57 11.50 0.91 -1.70
CA ALA A 57 11.84 -0.12 -2.68
C ALA A 57 10.88 -1.32 -2.63
N MET A 58 10.42 -1.69 -1.44
CA MET A 58 9.44 -2.76 -1.27
C MET A 58 8.05 -2.35 -1.76
N ALA A 59 7.64 -1.11 -1.52
CA ALA A 59 6.39 -0.56 -2.04
C ALA A 59 6.40 -0.52 -3.57
N GLU A 60 7.52 -0.15 -4.20
CA GLU A 60 7.68 -0.22 -5.66
C GLU A 60 7.46 -1.64 -6.19
N ILE A 61 8.09 -2.65 -5.58
CA ILE A 61 7.88 -4.05 -5.97
C ILE A 61 6.40 -4.44 -5.82
N GLY A 62 5.76 -4.07 -4.71
CA GLY A 62 4.34 -4.33 -4.48
C GLY A 62 3.44 -3.70 -5.54
N VAL A 63 3.69 -2.45 -5.91
CA VAL A 63 2.95 -1.73 -6.97
C VAL A 63 3.19 -2.37 -8.33
N VAL A 64 4.42 -2.74 -8.66
CA VAL A 64 4.75 -3.43 -9.92
C VAL A 64 4.00 -4.77 -10.01
N LEU A 65 3.99 -5.56 -8.93
CA LEU A 65 3.26 -6.83 -8.88
C LEU A 65 1.75 -6.62 -9.01
N LEU A 66 1.19 -5.59 -8.36
CA LEU A 66 -0.22 -5.24 -8.46
C LEU A 66 -0.59 -4.85 -9.90
N LEU A 67 0.16 -3.94 -10.51
CA LEU A 67 -0.09 -3.49 -11.88
C LEU A 67 0.10 -4.63 -12.89
N PHE A 68 1.06 -5.51 -12.64
CA PHE A 68 1.24 -6.72 -13.44
C PHE A 68 0.04 -7.67 -13.32
N SER A 69 -0.45 -7.91 -12.10
CA SER A 69 -1.65 -8.72 -11.86
C SER A 69 -2.88 -8.14 -12.57
N ILE A 70 -3.10 -6.83 -12.43
CA ILE A 70 -4.15 -6.11 -13.15
C ILE A 70 -3.99 -6.29 -14.66
N GLY A 71 -2.76 -6.20 -15.17
CA GLY A 71 -2.45 -6.43 -16.58
C GLY A 71 -2.76 -7.85 -17.07
N MET A 72 -2.57 -8.88 -16.23
CA MET A 72 -2.91 -10.26 -16.55
C MET A 72 -4.42 -10.53 -16.55
N GLU A 73 -5.18 -9.81 -15.72
CA GLU A 73 -6.64 -9.91 -15.69
C GLU A 73 -7.31 -9.21 -16.88
N LEU A 74 -6.66 -8.23 -17.50
CA LEU A 74 -7.18 -7.46 -18.63
C LEU A 74 -7.04 -8.20 -19.97
N SER A 75 -8.16 -8.51 -20.61
CA SER A 75 -8.19 -9.00 -21.99
C SER A 75 -8.00 -7.89 -23.03
N PHE A 76 -7.60 -8.28 -24.26
CA PHE A 76 -7.54 -7.35 -25.40
C PHE A 76 -8.89 -6.65 -25.67
N GLY A 77 -10.00 -7.33 -25.44
CA GLY A 77 -11.34 -6.75 -25.61
C GLY A 77 -11.66 -5.69 -24.56
N GLU A 78 -11.28 -5.93 -23.31
CA GLU A 78 -11.44 -4.95 -22.21
C GLU A 78 -10.56 -3.72 -22.43
N LEU A 79 -9.31 -3.90 -22.86
CA LEU A 79 -8.40 -2.81 -23.21
C LEU A 79 -9.00 -1.89 -24.28
N ILE A 80 -9.62 -2.46 -25.32
CA ILE A 80 -10.29 -1.67 -26.37
C ILE A 80 -11.52 -0.92 -25.84
N ARG A 81 -12.29 -1.51 -24.92
CA ARG A 81 -13.44 -0.85 -24.29
C ARG A 81 -13.02 0.31 -23.38
N LEU A 82 -11.90 0.15 -22.66
CA LEU A 82 -11.33 1.17 -21.78
C LEU A 82 -10.64 2.31 -22.53
N ARG A 83 -10.40 2.17 -23.84
CA ARG A 83 -9.73 3.18 -24.68
C ARG A 83 -10.34 4.58 -24.56
N LYS A 84 -11.67 4.71 -24.57
CA LYS A 84 -12.35 6.01 -24.49
C LYS A 84 -12.28 6.65 -23.09
N PRO A 85 -12.63 5.95 -22.00
CA PRO A 85 -12.57 6.55 -20.66
C PRO A 85 -11.16 6.71 -20.09
N VAL A 86 -10.14 6.03 -20.64
CA VAL A 86 -8.76 6.08 -20.11
C VAL A 86 -7.83 6.95 -20.97
N LEU A 87 -8.00 7.00 -22.31
CA LEU A 87 -7.10 7.78 -23.20
C LEU A 87 -7.65 9.15 -23.61
N ILE A 88 -8.87 9.50 -23.22
CA ILE A 88 -9.52 10.79 -23.49
C ILE A 88 -9.89 11.40 -22.14
#